data_AF-A0A969NZN5-F1
#
_entry.id   AF-A0A969NZN5-F1
#
_cell.length_a   1.000
_cell.length_b   1.000
_cell.length_c   1.000
_cell.angle_alpha   90.00
_cell.angle_beta   90.00
_cell.angle_gamma   90.00
#
_symmetry.space_group_name_H-M   'P 1'
#
loop_
_entity.id
_entity.type
_entity.pdbx_description
1 polymer ?
#
loop_
_entity_poly.entity_id
_entity_poly.type
_entity_poly.pdbx_seq_one_letter_code
_entity_poly.pdbx_strand_id
1 'polypeptide(L)' 'MSTNANDTTETYETLYQRLSEVVSQLETGSLSLEASLQLYEQGMNLATTCQRLLDQAELRVQQVQSGTLEPFEPGAR' A
#
# COMPACT_ATOMS: atom_id res chain seq x y z
N MET A 1 21.39 14.11 8.24
CA MET A 1 20.93 13.78 9.61
C MET A 1 19.45 13.47 9.49
N SER A 2 18.91 12.29 9.72
CA SER A 2 19.42 11.03 10.26
C SER A 2 18.52 9.93 9.70
N THR A 3 19.09 8.96 8.98
CA THR A 3 18.39 7.74 8.57
C THR A 3 18.31 6.83 9.78
N ASN A 4 17.13 6.77 10.42
CA ASN A 4 16.90 5.86 11.53
C ASN A 4 16.56 4.48 10.97
N ALA A 5 17.49 3.55 11.16
CA ALA A 5 17.34 2.15 10.81
C ALA A 5 16.38 1.48 11.80
N ASN A 6 15.06 1.50 11.54
CA ASN A 6 14.12 0.52 12.12
C ASN A 6 12.71 0.41 11.50
N ASP A 7 12.43 0.86 10.27
CA ASP A 7 11.06 0.78 9.72
C ASP A 7 10.94 -0.30 8.64
N THR A 8 10.83 -1.56 9.08
CA THR A 8 10.32 -2.67 8.24
C THR A 8 8.79 -2.58 8.10
N THR A 9 8.24 -1.37 8.05
CA THR A 9 6.84 -1.10 7.75
C THR A 9 6.84 -0.42 6.38
N GLU A 10 6.30 -1.08 5.36
CA GLU A 10 6.23 -0.47 4.04
C GLU A 10 5.34 0.78 4.10
N THR A 11 5.88 1.94 3.73
CA THR A 11 5.13 3.19 3.65
C THR A 11 4.21 3.20 2.44
N TYR A 12 3.16 4.03 2.47
CA TYR A 12 2.25 4.20 1.33
C TYR A 12 3.01 4.58 0.06
N GLU A 13 3.95 5.53 0.16
CA GLU A 13 4.77 6.01 -0.95
C GLU A 13 5.61 4.87 -1.54
N THR A 14 6.17 3.99 -0.71
CA THR A 14 6.96 2.84 -1.17
C THR A 14 6.08 1.84 -1.91
N LEU A 15 4.90 1.51 -1.37
CA LEU A 15 3.96 0.58 -1.99
C LEU A 15 3.41 1.13 -3.31
N TYR A 16 3.11 2.43 -3.34
CA TYR A 16 2.62 3.11 -4.54
C TYR A 16 3.68 3.14 -5.65
N GLN A 17 4.95 3.39 -5.32
CA GLN A 17 6.04 3.30 -6.28
C GLN A 17 6.16 1.89 -6.88
N ARG A 18 6.15 0.84 -6.04
CA ARG A 18 6.17 -0.55 -6.52
C ARG A 18 4.97 -0.87 -7.41
N LEU A 19 3.77 -0.41 -7.05
CA LEU A 19 2.57 -0.59 -7.86
C LEU A 19 2.73 0.08 -9.23
N SER A 20 3.25 1.30 -9.26
CA SER A 20 3.51 2.03 -10.51
C SER A 20 4.52 1.31 -11.40
N GLU A 21 5.56 0.71 -10.83
CA GLU A 21 6.54 -0.10 -11.57
C GLU A 21 5.91 -1.36 -12.16
N VAL A 22 5.03 -2.04 -11.41
CA VAL A 22 4.29 -3.20 -11.88
C VAL A 22 3.39 -2.83 -13.05
N VAL A 23 2.62 -1.74 -12.94
CA VAL A 23 1.75 -1.24 -14.02
C VAL A 23 2.59 -0.89 -15.25
N SER A 24 3.69 -0.17 -15.09
CA SER A 24 4.57 0.19 -16.19
C SER A 24 5.11 -1.06 -16.92
N GLN A 25 5.49 -2.11 -16.18
CA GLN A 25 5.92 -3.37 -16.78
C GLN A 25 4.78 -4.07 -17.54
N LEU A 26 3.56 -4.11 -16.99
CA LEU A 26 2.40 -4.67 -17.68
C LEU A 26 2.07 -3.92 -18.98
N GLU A 27 2.23 -2.60 -19.00
CA GLU A 27 1.96 -1.75 -20.17
C GLU A 27 3.01 -1.92 -21.28
N THR A 28 4.22 -2.39 -20.97
CA THR A 28 5.27 -2.61 -21.99
C THR A 28 4.91 -3.69 -23.00
N GLY A 29 4.02 -4.63 -22.64
CA GLY A 29 3.50 -5.66 -23.54
C GLY A 29 4.52 -6.71 -24.01
N SER A 30 5.75 -6.70 -23.49
CA SER A 30 6.83 -7.64 -23.87
C SER A 30 6.91 -8.89 -23.00
N LEU A 31 5.93 -9.09 -22.11
CA LEU A 31 5.93 -10.17 -21.12
C LEU A 31 5.27 -11.43 -21.67
N SER A 32 5.70 -12.59 -21.18
CA SER A 32 4.96 -13.83 -21.39
C SER A 32 3.63 -13.78 -20.65
N LEU A 33 2.69 -14.65 -21.03
CA LEU A 33 1.40 -14.76 -20.34
C LEU A 33 1.57 -15.07 -18.85
N GLU A 34 2.47 -16.00 -18.50
CA GLU A 34 2.75 -16.37 -17.12
C GLU A 34 3.34 -15.19 -16.32
N ALA A 35 4.31 -14.47 -16.90
CA ALA A 35 4.89 -13.29 -16.24
C ALA A 35 3.86 -12.17 -16.07
N SER A 36 2.98 -11.97 -17.05
CA SER A 36 1.88 -11.00 -16.99
C SER A 36 0.90 -11.34 -15.86
N LEU A 37 0.56 -12.61 -15.69
CA LEU A 37 -0.29 -13.07 -14.59
C LEU A 37 0.35 -12.84 -13.22
N GLN A 38 1.64 -13.16 -13.07
CA GLN A 38 2.35 -12.94 -11.81
C GLN A 38 2.42 -11.45 -11.44
N LEU A 39 2.73 -10.59 -12.39
CA LEU A 39 2.75 -9.14 -12.15
C LEU A 39 1.36 -8.59 -11.84
N TYR A 40 0.32 -9.10 -12.50
CA TYR A 40 -1.06 -8.72 -12.18
C TYR A 40 -1.44 -9.06 -10.73
N GLU A 41 -1.14 -10.28 -10.28
CA GLU A 41 -1.38 -10.71 -8.89
C GLU A 41 -0.61 -9.84 -7.88
N GLN A 42 0.66 -9.52 -8.18
CA GLN A 42 1.46 -8.62 -7.35
C GLN A 42 0.85 -7.21 -7.31
N GLY A 43 0.43 -6.68 -8.46
CA GLY A 43 -0.22 -5.39 -8.58
C GLY A 43 -1.51 -5.31 -7.77
N MET A 44 -2.36 -6.36 -7.82
CA MET A 44 -3.57 -6.43 -7.01
C MET A 44 -3.28 -6.41 -5.49
N ASN A 45 -2.26 -7.14 -5.04
CA ASN A 45 -1.87 -7.14 -3.62
C ASN A 45 -1.36 -5.77 -3.16
N LEU A 46 -0.53 -5.12 -3.99
CA LEU A 46 -0.02 -3.77 -3.71
C LEU A 46 -1.17 -2.75 -3.66
N ALA A 47 -2.09 -2.78 -4.63
CA ALA A 47 -3.25 -1.90 -4.67
C ALA A 47 -4.15 -2.08 -3.43
N THR A 48 -4.43 -3.33 -3.05
CA THR A 48 -5.22 -3.64 -1.84
C THR A 48 -4.56 -3.09 -0.58
N THR A 49 -3.23 -3.20 -0.49
CA THR A 49 -2.47 -2.68 0.66
C THR A 49 -2.49 -1.17 0.69
N CYS A 50 -2.31 -0.50 -0.46
CA CYS A 50 -2.42 0.95 -0.57
C CYS A 50 -3.80 1.45 -0.12
N GLN A 51 -4.86 0.80 -0.59
CA GLN A 51 -6.24 1.15 -0.22
C GLN A 51 -6.44 1.04 1.29
N ARG A 52 -6.00 -0.06 1.91
CA ARG A 52 -6.10 -0.26 3.36
C ARG A 52 -5.38 0.84 4.16
N LEU A 53 -4.22 1.32 3.69
CA LEU A 53 -3.51 2.42 4.33
C LEU A 53 -4.29 3.74 4.22
N LEU A 54 -4.90 4.01 3.06
CA LEU A 54 -5.76 5.18 2.86
C LEU A 54 -7.01 5.12 3.73
N ASP A 55 -7.68 3.98 3.81
CA ASP A 55 -8.86 3.78 4.66
C ASP A 55 -8.54 4.04 6.14
N GLN A 56 -7.36 3.58 6.60
CA GLN A 56 -6.88 3.84 7.96
C GLN A 56 -6.58 5.33 8.20
N ALA A 57 -5.97 6.00 7.23
CA ALA A 57 -5.71 7.43 7.31
C ALA A 57 -7.02 8.24 7.35
N GLU A 58 -8.00 7.86 6.52
CA GLU A 58 -9.33 8.47 6.49
C GLU A 58 -10.05 8.29 7.82
N LEU A 59 -10.07 7.07 8.38
CA LEU A 59 -10.68 6.80 9.68
C LEU A 59 -10.07 7.68 10.77
N ARG A 60 -8.74 7.84 10.78
CA ARG A 60 -8.06 8.70 11.75
C ARG A 60 -8.44 10.17 11.59
N VAL A 61 -8.58 10.65 10.36
CA VAL A 61 -9.05 12.01 10.06
C VAL A 61 -10.49 12.20 10.55
N GLN A 62 -11.37 11.21 10.32
CA GLN A 62 -12.75 11.25 10.81
C GLN A 62 -12.81 11.25 12.35
N GLN A 63 -12.02 10.44 13.03
CA GLN A 63 -11.93 10.39 14.50
C GLN A 63 -11.50 11.74 15.10
N VAL A 64 -10.48 12.37 14.52
CA VAL A 64 -10.01 13.70 14.93
C VAL A 64 -11.09 14.76 14.75
N GLN A 65 -11.81 14.75 13.61
CA GLN A 65 -12.92 15.67 13.35
C GLN A 65 -14.11 15.46 14.31
N SER A 66 -14.36 14.21 14.70
CA SER A 66 -15.49 13.82 15.56
C SER A 66 -15.22 14.01 17.05
N GLY A 67 -14.01 14.43 17.43
CA GLY A 67 -13.59 14.53 18.84
C GLY A 67 -13.58 13.18 19.59
N THR A 68 -13.68 12.06 18.87
CA THR A 68 -13.69 10.70 19.42
C THR A 68 -12.41 10.01 18.97
N LEU A 69 -11.41 10.03 19.84
CA LEU A 69 -10.09 9.44 19.60
C LEU A 69 -10.09 8.06 20.24
N GLU A 70 -10.54 7.06 19.48
CA GLU A 70 -10.34 5.67 19.87
C GLU A 70 -8.90 5.24 19.54
N PRO A 71 -8.21 4.56 20.46
CA PRO A 71 -6.86 4.07 20.21
C PRO A 71 -6.86 3.04 19.06
N PHE A 72 -5.91 3.20 18.15
CA PHE A 72 -5.68 2.29 17.04
C PHE A 72 -5.12 0.95 17.55
N GLU A 73 -5.94 -0.10 17.50
CA GLU A 73 -5.56 -1.49 17.78
C GLU A 73 -5.42 -2.25 16.44
N PRO A 74 -4.24 -2.27 15.82
CA PRO A 74 -4.02 -3.05 14.60
C PRO A 74 -3.98 -4.54 14.95
N GLY A 75 -5.01 -5.30 14.54
CA GLY A 75 -4.94 -6.77 14.52
C GLY A 75 -6.00 -7.53 15.32
N ALA A 76 -7.17 -6.97 15.61
CA ALA A 76 -8.31 -7.77 16.04
C ALA A 76 -8.75 -8.69 14.88
N ARG A 77 -8.34 -9.96 14.96
CA ARG A 77 -8.81 -11.07 14.10
C ARG A 77 -10.29 -11.32 14.27
#